data_AF-A0A4Q1JSI4-F1
#
_entry.id   AF-A0A4Q1JSI4-F1
#
_cell.length_a   1.000
_cell.length_b   1.000
_cell.length_c   1.000
_cell.angle_alpha   90.00
_cell.angle_beta   90.00
_cell.angle_gamma   90.00
#
_symmetry.space_group_name_H-M   'P 1'
#
loop_
_entity.id
_entity.type
_entity.pdbx_description
1 polymer ?
#
loop_
_entity_poly.entity_id
_entity_poly.type
_entity_poly.pdbx_seq_one_letter_code
_entity_poly.pdbx_strand_id
1 'polypeptide(L)'
;MKLFLFVLLLAIVAKALQHRVRLRHRQRETHLLGAMNAFIARAGDFDGAHVDRVVAALGPWTAADDWDWGRIAYEWRHPELRLRVLTQSQHVHVIELLDPRDCSRFGLVLETLLDTSGNDERAASPGP
;
A
#
# COMPACT_ATOMS: atom_id res chain seq x y z
N MET A 1 -34.03 15.35 36.94
CA MET A 1 -33.08 14.26 37.26
C MET A 1 -32.91 13.22 36.14
N LYS A 2 -34.00 12.73 35.52
CA LYS A 2 -33.93 11.69 34.45
C LYS A 2 -33.17 12.10 33.17
N LEU A 3 -33.28 13.37 32.75
CA LEU A 3 -32.60 13.88 31.54
C LEU A 3 -31.07 13.90 31.67
N PHE A 4 -30.55 14.21 32.87
CA PHE A 4 -29.11 14.28 33.12
C PHE A 4 -28.45 12.90 33.05
N LEU A 5 -29.13 11.87 33.58
CA LEU A 5 -28.67 10.48 33.46
C LEU A 5 -28.60 10.01 32.00
N PHE A 6 -29.58 10.41 31.18
CA PHE A 6 -29.64 10.03 29.78
C PHE A 6 -28.51 10.65 28.95
N VAL A 7 -28.23 11.94 29.16
CA VAL A 7 -27.11 12.63 28.50
C VAL A 7 -25.75 12.04 28.92
N LEU A 8 -25.59 11.71 30.21
CA LEU A 8 -24.38 11.06 30.70
C LEU A 8 -24.17 9.68 30.08
N LEU A 9 -25.23 8.88 29.95
CA LEU A 9 -25.18 7.56 29.31
C LEU A 9 -24.77 7.68 27.83
N LEU A 10 -25.35 8.62 27.09
CA LEU A 10 -24.98 8.88 25.69
C LEU A 10 -23.51 9.28 25.53
N ALA A 11 -23.00 10.14 26.42
CA ALA A 11 -21.60 10.55 26.39
C ALA A 11 -20.64 9.37 26.65
N ILE A 12 -20.97 8.47 27.58
CA ILE A 12 -20.19 7.26 27.87
C ILE A 12 -20.19 6.32 26.65
N VAL A 13 -21.36 6.09 26.05
CA VAL A 13 -21.49 5.23 24.85
C VAL A 13 -20.71 5.82 23.68
N ALA A 14 -20.82 7.13 23.43
CA ALA A 14 -20.07 7.82 22.39
C ALA A 14 -18.56 7.72 22.60
N LYS A 15 -18.07 7.93 23.83
CA LYS A 15 -16.64 7.74 24.16
C LYS A 15 -16.19 6.29 23.95
N ALA A 16 -16.99 5.31 24.35
CA ALA A 16 -16.66 3.90 24.18
C ALA A 16 -16.59 3.51 22.69
N LEU A 17 -17.52 4.02 21.87
CA LEU A 17 -17.50 3.87 20.41
C LEU A 17 -16.25 4.52 19.79
N GLN A 18 -15.97 5.77 20.13
CA GLN A 18 -14.78 6.48 19.66
C GLN A 18 -13.49 5.75 20.04
N HIS A 19 -13.41 5.24 21.27
CA HIS A 19 -12.26 4.47 21.74
C HIS A 19 -12.09 3.17 20.94
N ARG A 20 -13.17 2.42 20.71
CA ARG A 20 -13.12 1.18 19.89
C ARG A 20 -12.71 1.46 18.45
N VAL A 21 -13.20 2.54 17.84
CA VAL A 21 -12.81 2.94 16.48
C VAL A 21 -11.32 3.28 16.44
N ARG A 22 -10.81 4.06 17.40
CA ARG A 22 -9.38 4.39 17.51
C ARG A 22 -8.50 3.15 17.68
N LEU A 23 -8.91 2.21 18.51
CA LEU A 23 -8.17 0.96 18.71
C LEU A 23 -8.10 0.14 17.42
N ARG A 24 -9.23 -0.01 16.71
CA ARG A 24 -9.27 -0.72 15.43
C ARG A 24 -8.42 -0.05 14.36
N HIS A 25 -8.41 1.29 14.33
CA HIS A 25 -7.56 2.05 13.42
C HIS A 25 -6.09 1.77 13.69
N ARG A 26 -5.65 1.91 14.94
CA ARG A 26 -4.27 1.64 15.34
C ARG A 26 -3.83 0.21 15.04
N GLN A 27 -4.70 -0.78 15.28
CA GLN A 27 -4.40 -2.18 14.96
C GLN A 27 -4.24 -2.43 13.46
N ARG A 28 -5.02 -1.74 12.62
CA ARG A 28 -4.86 -1.82 11.16
C ARG A 28 -3.58 -1.15 10.69
N GLU A 29 -3.24 0.00 11.25
CA GLU A 29 -2.00 0.72 10.95
C GLU A 29 -0.77 -0.12 11.29
N THR A 30 -0.71 -0.69 12.49
CA THR A 30 0.43 -1.55 12.89
C THR A 30 0.52 -2.82 12.05
N HIS A 31 -0.62 -3.42 11.70
CA HIS A 31 -0.64 -4.59 10.83
C HIS A 31 -0.15 -4.27 9.42
N LEU A 32 -0.61 -3.14 8.84
CA LEU A 32 -0.18 -2.71 7.52
C LEU A 32 1.32 -2.41 7.50
N LEU A 33 1.83 -1.67 8.49
CA LEU A 33 3.27 -1.38 8.60
C LEU A 33 4.10 -2.67 8.65
N GLY A 34 3.68 -3.64 9.46
CA GLY A 34 4.32 -4.95 9.54
C GLY A 34 4.29 -5.72 8.21
N ALA A 35 3.14 -5.73 7.54
CA ALA A 35 2.97 -6.37 6.23
C ALA A 35 3.85 -5.70 5.15
N MET A 36 3.92 -4.37 5.12
CA MET A 36 4.75 -3.62 4.19
C MET A 36 6.24 -3.93 4.38
N ASN A 37 6.73 -3.96 5.62
CA ASN A 37 8.12 -4.32 5.90
C ASN A 37 8.44 -5.77 5.47
N ALA A 38 7.54 -6.72 5.74
CA ALA A 38 7.71 -8.11 5.33
C ALA A 38 7.67 -8.27 3.81
N PHE A 39 6.83 -7.50 3.11
CA PHE A 39 6.76 -7.46 1.66
C PHE A 39 8.03 -6.88 1.05
N ILE A 40 8.53 -5.74 1.55
CA ILE A 40 9.77 -5.09 1.10
C ILE A 40 10.95 -6.06 1.15
N ALA A 41 11.11 -6.78 2.27
CA ALA A 41 12.18 -7.77 2.44
C ALA A 41 12.14 -8.92 1.42
N ARG A 42 11.01 -9.09 0.74
CA ARG A 42 10.74 -10.16 -0.23
C ARG A 42 10.28 -9.63 -1.59
N ALA A 43 10.56 -8.36 -1.91
CA ALA A 43 10.04 -7.71 -3.11
C ALA A 43 10.40 -8.48 -4.40
N GLY A 44 11.59 -9.09 -4.45
CA GLY A 44 12.02 -9.93 -5.57
C GLY A 44 11.16 -11.17 -5.83
N ASP A 45 10.43 -11.70 -4.84
CA ASP A 45 9.53 -12.86 -5.00
C ASP A 45 8.28 -12.52 -5.85
N PHE A 46 8.08 -11.24 -6.14
CA PHE A 46 6.92 -10.72 -6.87
C PHE A 46 7.23 -10.32 -8.31
N ASP A 47 8.43 -10.61 -8.82
CA ASP A 47 8.76 -10.45 -10.24
C ASP A 47 7.74 -11.20 -11.12
N GLY A 48 7.04 -10.45 -11.99
CA GLY A 48 6.00 -10.96 -12.88
C GLY A 48 4.80 -11.57 -12.15
N ALA A 49 4.66 -11.39 -10.84
CA ALA A 49 3.53 -11.94 -10.10
C ALA A 49 2.24 -11.18 -10.44
N HIS A 50 1.11 -11.89 -10.41
CA HIS A 50 -0.20 -11.25 -10.50
C HIS A 50 -0.44 -10.33 -9.30
N VAL A 51 -1.10 -9.18 -9.51
CA VAL A 51 -1.41 -8.19 -8.46
C VAL A 51 -2.15 -8.80 -7.27
N ASP A 52 -2.97 -9.83 -7.48
CA ASP A 52 -3.67 -10.52 -6.40
C ASP A 52 -2.73 -11.14 -5.36
N ARG A 53 -1.51 -11.54 -5.76
CA ARG A 53 -0.50 -12.03 -4.80
C ARG A 53 0.01 -10.90 -3.92
N VAL A 54 0.12 -9.68 -4.46
CA VAL A 54 0.47 -8.48 -3.69
C VAL A 54 -0.65 -8.15 -2.72
N VAL A 55 -1.91 -8.18 -3.17
CA VAL A 55 -3.09 -7.97 -2.31
C VAL A 55 -3.19 -9.02 -1.21
N ALA A 56 -2.86 -10.27 -1.50
CA ALA A 56 -2.83 -11.33 -0.48
C ALA A 56 -1.75 -11.08 0.59
N ALA A 57 -0.64 -10.43 0.23
CA ALA A 57 0.46 -10.13 1.14
C ALA A 57 0.23 -8.84 1.96
N LEU A 58 -0.28 -7.79 1.32
CA LEU A 58 -0.40 -6.45 1.92
C LEU A 58 -1.82 -6.10 2.37
N GLY A 59 -2.82 -6.86 1.92
CA GLY A 59 -4.22 -6.45 1.95
C GLY A 59 -4.56 -5.48 0.81
N PRO A 60 -5.79 -4.92 0.82
CA PRO A 60 -6.24 -4.00 -0.23
C PRO A 60 -5.39 -2.73 -0.26
N TRP A 61 -5.16 -2.21 -1.46
CA TRP A 61 -4.48 -0.93 -1.65
C TRP A 61 -5.29 0.25 -1.11
N THR A 62 -4.60 1.32 -0.78
CA THR A 62 -5.19 2.59 -0.33
C THR A 62 -5.59 3.49 -1.49
N ALA A 63 -4.88 3.42 -2.61
CA ALA A 63 -5.17 4.16 -3.84
C ALA A 63 -4.71 3.36 -5.05
N ALA A 64 -5.34 3.62 -6.20
CA ALA A 64 -4.90 3.14 -7.50
C ALA A 64 -5.03 4.27 -8.53
N ASP A 65 -4.08 4.38 -9.44
CA ASP A 65 -4.08 5.34 -10.55
C ASP A 65 -3.84 4.57 -11.85
N ASP A 66 -4.70 4.80 -12.83
CA ASP A 66 -4.58 4.21 -14.17
C ASP A 66 -3.65 5.10 -14.99
N TRP A 67 -2.54 4.50 -15.41
CA TRP A 67 -1.54 5.14 -16.27
C TRP A 67 -1.72 4.64 -17.70
N ASP A 68 -1.15 5.36 -18.65
CA ASP A 68 -1.34 5.04 -20.06
C ASP A 68 -0.93 3.60 -20.40
N TRP A 69 -1.66 3.01 -21.36
CA TRP A 69 -1.41 1.68 -21.93
C TRP A 69 -1.60 0.50 -20.95
N GLY A 70 -2.62 0.58 -20.09
CA GLY A 70 -3.00 -0.52 -19.20
C GLY A 70 -1.98 -0.76 -18.09
N ARG A 71 -1.21 0.29 -17.76
CA ARG A 71 -0.33 0.30 -16.60
C ARG A 71 -1.11 0.83 -15.41
N ILE A 72 -1.09 0.12 -14.29
CA ILE A 72 -1.80 0.57 -13.09
C ILE A 72 -0.82 0.69 -11.94
N ALA A 73 -0.85 1.84 -11.28
CA ALA A 73 -0.09 2.12 -10.07
C ALA A 73 -0.97 1.89 -8.84
N TYR A 74 -0.65 0.87 -8.05
CA TYR A 74 -1.30 0.58 -6.76
C TYR A 74 -0.46 1.10 -5.61
N GLU A 75 -1.10 1.73 -4.62
CA GLU A 75 -0.39 2.32 -3.48
C GLU A 75 -0.89 1.81 -2.13
N TRP A 76 0.06 1.55 -1.23
CA TRP A 76 -0.18 1.34 0.20
C TRP A 76 0.47 2.46 0.99
N ARG A 77 -0.35 3.20 1.74
CA ARG A 77 0.07 4.37 2.52
C ARG A 77 -0.03 4.11 4.02
N HIS A 78 1.08 4.31 4.71
CA HIS A 78 1.20 4.41 6.15
C HIS A 78 1.96 5.70 6.50
N PRO A 79 1.74 6.36 7.65
CA PRO A 79 2.48 7.57 8.03
C PRO A 79 4.01 7.45 7.99
N GLU A 80 4.54 6.22 8.10
CA GLU A 80 5.97 5.93 8.09
C GLU A 80 6.49 5.38 6.76
N LEU A 81 5.61 4.85 5.90
CA LEU A 81 5.98 4.08 4.71
C LEU A 81 4.94 4.27 3.60
N ARG A 82 5.41 4.52 2.38
CA ARG A 82 4.58 4.55 1.18
C ARG A 82 5.18 3.61 0.15
N LEU A 83 4.39 2.64 -0.29
CA LEU A 83 4.80 1.66 -1.29
C LEU A 83 3.95 1.87 -2.55
N ARG A 84 4.59 1.82 -3.71
CA ARG A 84 3.92 1.76 -5.00
C ARG A 84 4.30 0.47 -5.72
N VAL A 85 3.30 -0.16 -6.33
CA VAL A 85 3.46 -1.31 -7.21
C VAL A 85 2.89 -0.93 -8.57
N LEU A 86 3.75 -0.89 -9.58
CA LEU A 86 3.33 -0.69 -10.96
C LEU A 86 3.10 -2.05 -11.61
N THR A 87 1.97 -2.16 -12.28
CA THR A 87 1.59 -3.36 -13.03
C THR A 87 1.34 -3.03 -14.48
N GLN A 88 1.45 -4.02 -15.35
CA GLN A 88 0.97 -3.98 -16.73
C GLN A 88 0.23 -5.28 -16.98
N SER A 89 -0.98 -5.19 -17.55
CA SER A 89 -1.86 -6.37 -17.71
C SER A 89 -2.01 -7.18 -16.41
N GLN A 90 -2.09 -6.47 -15.26
CA GLN A 90 -2.23 -7.02 -13.89
C GLN A 90 -1.00 -7.77 -13.33
N HIS A 91 0.14 -7.75 -14.04
CA HIS A 91 1.38 -8.37 -13.57
C HIS A 91 2.35 -7.30 -13.08
N VAL A 92 3.03 -7.57 -11.96
CA VAL A 92 3.98 -6.65 -11.32
C VAL A 92 5.21 -6.49 -12.19
N HIS A 93 5.57 -5.23 -12.46
CA HIS A 93 6.80 -4.89 -13.17
C HIS A 93 7.77 -4.05 -12.35
N VAL A 94 7.24 -3.18 -11.49
CA VAL A 94 8.04 -2.29 -10.65
C VAL A 94 7.47 -2.24 -9.24
N ILE A 95 8.36 -2.26 -8.24
CA ILE A 95 8.02 -2.02 -6.84
C ILE A 95 8.93 -0.89 -6.33
N GLU A 96 8.31 0.15 -5.79
CA GLU A 96 9.00 1.35 -5.34
C GLU A 96 8.62 1.71 -3.91
N LEU A 97 9.63 2.17 -3.17
CA LEU A 97 9.46 2.91 -1.94
C LEU A 97 9.39 4.40 -2.25
N LEU A 98 8.32 5.05 -1.82
CA LEU A 98 8.09 6.48 -2.01
C LEU A 98 8.27 7.23 -0.68
N ASP A 99 8.57 8.53 -0.77
CA ASP A 99 8.54 9.41 0.41
C ASP A 99 7.10 9.48 0.95
N PRO A 100 6.83 9.01 2.19
CA PRO A 100 5.50 9.06 2.78
C PRO A 100 4.99 10.49 3.02
N ARG A 101 5.87 11.50 3.01
CA ARG A 101 5.53 12.92 3.19
C ARG A 101 5.21 13.62 1.88
N ASP A 102 5.63 13.06 0.74
CA ASP A 102 5.27 13.63 -0.54
C ASP A 102 3.83 13.26 -0.89
N CYS A 103 2.98 14.28 -1.03
CA CYS A 103 1.57 14.14 -1.40
C CYS A 103 1.32 14.33 -2.90
N SER A 104 2.37 14.54 -3.72
CA SER A 104 2.24 14.65 -5.16
C SER A 104 1.67 13.37 -5.78
N ARG A 105 1.03 13.51 -6.95
CA ARG A 105 0.44 12.37 -7.69
C ARG A 105 1.48 11.27 -7.94
N PHE A 106 2.68 11.66 -8.36
CA PHE A 106 3.74 10.71 -8.68
C PHE A 106 4.55 10.29 -7.45
N GLY A 107 4.64 11.11 -6.41
CA GLY A 107 5.51 10.82 -5.27
C GLY A 107 7.01 10.88 -5.63
N LEU A 108 7.82 11.23 -4.66
CA LEU A 108 9.27 11.09 -4.73
C LEU A 108 9.64 9.64 -4.50
N VAL A 109 10.25 8.99 -5.49
CA VAL A 109 10.82 7.64 -5.33
C VAL A 109 12.09 7.74 -4.49
N LEU A 110 12.11 7.03 -3.36
CA LEU A 110 13.28 6.90 -2.50
C LEU A 110 14.14 5.71 -2.93
N GLU A 111 13.51 4.61 -3.32
CA GLU A 111 14.18 3.38 -3.72
C GLU A 111 13.30 2.56 -4.66
N THR A 112 13.91 1.91 -5.65
CA THR A 112 13.27 0.92 -6.52
C THR A 112 13.71 -0.47 -6.07
N LEU A 113 12.78 -1.23 -5.48
CA LEU A 113 13.03 -2.54 -4.87
C LEU A 113 13.01 -3.68 -5.90
N LEU A 114 12.28 -3.47 -7.00
CA LEU A 114 12.18 -4.36 -8.14
C LEU A 114 11.93 -3.52 -9.39
N ASP A 115 12.67 -3.79 -10.46
CA ASP A 115 12.43 -3.26 -11.79
C ASP A 115 12.74 -4.33 -12.84
N THR A 116 11.69 -4.81 -13.50
CA THR A 116 11.77 -5.86 -14.53
C THR A 116 12.00 -5.32 -15.92
N SER A 117 11.83 -4.00 -16.11
CA SER A 117 11.96 -3.31 -17.40
C SER A 117 13.38 -3.44 -17.99
N GLY A 118 14.39 -3.65 -17.14
CA GLY A 118 15.79 -3.80 -17.55
C GLY A 118 16.18 -5.22 -18.01
N ASN A 119 15.31 -6.23 -17.86
CA ASN A 119 15.63 -7.61 -18.20
C ASN A 119 15.37 -7.95 -19.67
N ASP A 120 14.46 -7.21 -20.33
CA ASP A 120 14.11 -7.42 -21.74
C ASP A 120 15.20 -6.94 -22.72
N GLU A 121 15.98 -5.91 -22.36
CA GLU A 121 17.09 -5.43 -23.21
C GLU A 121 18.25 -6.43 -23.34
N ARG A 122 18.45 -7.33 -22.36
CA ARG A 122 19.49 -8.37 -22.44
C ARG A 122 19.11 -9.56 -23.32
N ALA A 123 17.82 -9.80 -23.54
CA ALA A 123 17.34 -10.85 -24.42
C ALA A 123 17.33 -10.45 -25.91
N ALA A 124 17.53 -9.17 -26.21
CA ALA A 124 17.39 -8.60 -27.56
C ALA A 124 18.73 -8.31 -28.29
N SER A 125 19.85 -8.89 -27.86
CA SER A 125 21.06 -8.94 -28.70
C SER A 125 21.06 -10.22 -29.53
N PRO A 126 20.66 -10.20 -30.82
CA PRO A 126 21.12 -11.24 -31.73
C PRO A 126 22.64 -11.08 -31.84
N GLY A 127 23.38 -12.18 -31.65
CA GLY A 127 24.80 -12.25 -31.96
C GLY A 127 25.07 -11.83 -33.43
N PRO A 128 26.33 -11.50 -33.75
CA PRO A 128 26.73 -10.81 -34.98
C PRO A 128 26.23 -11.48 -36.27
#